data_AF-A0A2V7U1I2-F1
#
_entry.id   AF-A0A2V7U1I2-F1
#
_cell.length_a   1.000
_cell.length_b   1.000
_cell.length_c   1.000
_cell.angle_alpha   90.00
_cell.angle_beta   90.00
_cell.angle_gamma   90.00
#
_symmetry.space_group_name_H-M   'P 1'
#
loop_
_entity.id
_entity.type
_entity.pdbx_description
1 polymer ?
#
loop_
_entity_poly.entity_id
_entity_poly.type
_entity_poly.pdbx_seq_one_letter_code
_entity_poly.pdbx_strand_id
1 'polypeptide(L)'
;MRAMMARLTAAVLVLGALGVPCTARAQAPDDGGTSTLSELLREVRTLRQAIERQGALAGRAQLLIGRLALQDQRVARAQAESQRLETDVSVAAGGRARTQAMLAEHRTAIDRAKDADEASAMQGQVRMLEAQLKQESANLATLETRRAEANQTLETERARYEELSARFDQLERDLTPSRP
;
A
#
# COMPACT_ATOMS: atom_id res chain seq x y z
N MET A 1 -1.34 -1.80 40.55
CA MET A 1 -1.90 -0.70 39.73
C MET A 1 -2.87 -1.26 38.71
N ARG A 2 -4.08 -1.63 39.16
CA ARG A 2 -5.06 -2.42 38.41
C ARG A 2 -6.49 -1.87 38.59
N ALA A 3 -6.60 -0.58 38.91
CA ALA A 3 -7.84 0.04 39.36
C ALA A 3 -7.93 1.50 38.90
N MET A 4 -7.91 1.75 37.59
CA MET A 4 -8.16 3.09 37.06
C MET A 4 -8.53 3.08 35.57
N MET A 5 -9.56 2.33 35.16
CA MET A 5 -10.28 2.52 33.88
C MET A 5 -11.60 1.74 33.91
N ALA A 6 -12.46 2.06 34.88
CA ALA A 6 -13.77 1.42 35.03
C ALA A 6 -14.82 2.43 35.53
N ARG A 7 -14.83 3.66 35.00
CA ARG A 7 -15.79 4.71 35.41
C ARG A 7 -15.96 5.77 34.31
N LEU A 8 -16.79 5.49 33.30
CA LEU A 8 -17.33 6.42 32.28
C LEU A 8 -18.00 5.48 31.26
N THR A 9 -19.32 5.25 31.23
CA THR A 9 -20.40 6.22 31.04
C THR A 9 -21.73 5.54 31.41
N ALA A 10 -22.16 5.69 32.65
CA ALA A 10 -23.52 5.42 33.10
C ALA A 10 -24.13 6.79 33.44
N ALA A 11 -24.87 7.37 32.51
CA ALA A 11 -25.47 8.69 32.70
C ALA A 11 -26.70 8.86 31.79
N VAL A 12 -27.83 8.24 32.16
CA VAL A 12 -29.17 8.80 31.91
C VAL A 12 -30.10 8.31 33.03
N LEU A 13 -30.26 9.12 34.07
CA LEU A 13 -31.30 8.96 35.08
C LEU A 13 -31.78 10.37 35.47
N VAL A 14 -33.10 10.51 35.56
CA VAL A 14 -33.86 11.61 36.21
C VAL A 14 -34.17 12.85 35.36
N LEU A 15 -35.31 12.79 34.69
CA LEU A 15 -36.24 13.91 34.43
C LEU A 15 -37.59 13.23 34.13
N GLY A 16 -38.71 13.44 34.80
CA GLY A 16 -39.12 14.35 35.85
C GLY A 16 -40.56 13.96 36.21
N ALA A 17 -40.83 13.74 37.48
CA ALA A 17 -42.17 13.48 37.99
C ALA A 17 -42.96 14.79 38.08
N LEU A 18 -44.08 14.89 37.35
CA LEU A 18 -45.09 15.93 37.52
C LEU A 18 -46.49 15.36 37.24
N GLY A 19 -47.34 15.35 38.27
CA GLY A 19 -48.74 15.79 38.19
C GLY A 19 -49.83 14.89 37.57
N VAL A 20 -50.61 14.26 38.45
CA VAL A 20 -52.02 13.78 38.30
C VAL A 20 -52.95 14.98 37.91
N PRO A 21 -54.06 14.89 37.11
CA PRO A 21 -55.16 13.94 37.31
C PRO A 21 -55.81 13.28 36.09
N CYS A 22 -56.42 12.12 36.39
CA CYS A 22 -57.45 11.44 35.61
C CYS A 22 -58.56 12.40 35.17
N THR A 23 -58.65 12.63 33.87
CA THR A 23 -59.92 12.99 33.23
C THR A 23 -60.27 11.85 32.29
N ALA A 24 -61.33 11.13 32.64
CA ALA A 24 -61.96 10.14 31.79
C ALA A 24 -62.41 10.84 30.49
N ARG A 25 -61.67 10.63 29.41
CA ARG A 25 -62.14 10.94 28.06
C ARG A 25 -62.79 9.69 27.48
N ALA A 26 -63.99 9.92 26.97
CA ALA A 26 -64.88 8.95 26.34
C ALA A 26 -64.13 8.01 25.39
N GLN A 27 -64.43 6.72 25.51
CA GLN A 27 -64.09 5.73 24.50
C GLN A 27 -64.84 6.08 23.21
N ALA A 28 -64.12 6.74 22.29
CA ALA A 28 -64.46 6.66 20.88
C ALA A 28 -64.21 5.22 20.41
N PRO A 29 -64.92 4.72 19.38
CA PRO A 29 -64.72 3.37 18.85
C PRO A 29 -63.25 3.19 18.41
N ASP A 30 -62.67 2.08 18.86
CA ASP A 30 -61.26 1.72 18.75
C ASP A 30 -60.92 1.21 17.35
N ASP A 31 -60.86 2.12 16.38
CA ASP A 31 -60.30 1.88 15.04
C ASP A 31 -58.86 2.43 14.91
N GLY A 32 -58.28 2.95 16.00
CA GLY A 32 -56.97 3.64 16.04
C GLY A 32 -55.78 2.81 16.53
N GLY A 33 -56.00 1.78 17.36
CA GLY A 33 -54.92 0.94 17.90
C GLY A 33 -54.23 0.03 16.87
N THR A 34 -54.95 -0.38 15.83
CA THR A 34 -54.39 -1.10 14.67
C THR A 34 -53.52 -0.19 13.80
N SER A 35 -53.86 1.09 13.70
CA SER A 35 -53.09 2.07 12.91
C SER A 35 -51.70 2.32 13.50
N THR A 36 -51.61 2.58 14.80
CA THR A 36 -50.32 2.86 15.48
C THR A 36 -49.40 1.63 15.52
N LEU A 37 -49.97 0.44 15.75
CA LEU A 37 -49.20 -0.81 15.71
C LEU A 37 -48.68 -1.11 14.30
N SER A 38 -49.48 -0.83 13.26
CA SER A 38 -49.05 -0.99 11.87
C SER A 38 -47.92 -0.01 11.48
N GLU A 39 -47.93 1.20 12.02
CA GLU A 39 -46.91 2.23 11.81
C GLU A 39 -45.58 1.82 12.46
N LEU A 40 -45.61 1.37 13.72
CA LEU A 40 -44.43 0.86 14.42
C LEU A 40 -43.80 -0.35 13.71
N LEU A 41 -44.61 -1.29 13.21
CA LEU A 41 -44.11 -2.43 12.44
C LEU A 41 -43.44 -2.00 11.13
N ARG A 42 -43.94 -0.94 10.49
CA ARG A 42 -43.33 -0.34 9.30
C ARG A 42 -41.98 0.27 9.64
N GLU A 43 -41.89 1.05 10.71
CA GLU A 43 -40.64 1.65 11.18
C GLU A 43 -39.59 0.60 11.53
N VAL A 44 -39.97 -0.46 12.27
CA VAL A 44 -39.05 -1.55 12.62
C VAL A 44 -38.57 -2.28 11.36
N ARG A 45 -39.43 -2.51 10.37
CA ARG A 45 -39.02 -3.11 9.10
C ARG A 45 -38.05 -2.20 8.33
N THR A 46 -38.30 -0.90 8.30
CA THR A 46 -37.38 0.08 7.68
C THR A 46 -36.04 0.12 8.42
N LEU A 47 -36.05 0.11 9.75
CA LEU A 47 -34.83 0.09 10.57
C LEU A 47 -34.03 -1.20 10.34
N ARG A 48 -34.70 -2.35 10.29
CA ARG A 48 -34.05 -3.63 9.98
C ARG A 48 -33.39 -3.60 8.61
N GLN A 49 -34.08 -3.09 7.60
CA GLN A 49 -33.50 -2.94 6.26
C GLN A 49 -32.31 -1.98 6.25
N ALA A 50 -32.35 -0.89 7.03
CA ALA A 50 -31.23 0.03 7.18
C ALA A 50 -30.02 -0.65 7.84
N ILE A 51 -30.23 -1.43 8.91
CA ILE A 51 -29.18 -2.19 9.60
C ILE A 51 -28.56 -3.25 8.67
N GLU A 52 -29.38 -4.01 7.94
CA GLU A 52 -28.89 -5.01 6.99
C GLU A 52 -28.02 -4.38 5.89
N ARG A 53 -28.43 -3.21 5.37
CA ARG A 53 -27.64 -2.43 4.41
C ARG A 53 -26.33 -1.93 5.02
N GLN A 54 -26.36 -1.40 6.24
CA GLN A 54 -25.17 -0.92 6.94
C GLN A 54 -24.18 -2.05 7.22
N GLY A 55 -24.66 -3.23 7.62
CA GLY A 55 -23.83 -4.41 7.83
C GLY A 55 -23.12 -4.86 6.55
N ALA A 56 -23.84 -4.91 5.42
CA ALA A 56 -23.26 -5.26 4.12
C ALA A 56 -22.20 -4.24 3.67
N LEU A 57 -22.42 -2.94 3.91
CA LEU A 57 -21.45 -1.88 3.61
C LEU A 57 -20.20 -1.97 4.48
N ALA A 58 -20.36 -2.18 5.79
CA ALA A 58 -19.23 -2.35 6.71
C ALA A 58 -18.32 -3.53 6.32
N GLY A 59 -18.92 -4.67 5.95
CA GLY A 59 -18.16 -5.83 5.47
C GLY A 59 -17.40 -5.55 4.17
N ARG A 60 -18.01 -4.83 3.22
CA ARG A 60 -17.33 -4.41 1.98
C ARG A 60 -16.17 -3.44 2.26
N ALA A 61 -16.35 -2.49 3.17
CA ALA A 61 -15.31 -1.56 3.58
C ALA A 61 -14.11 -2.31 4.20
N GLN A 62 -14.35 -3.24 5.11
CA GLN A 62 -13.30 -4.06 5.72
C GLN A 62 -12.50 -4.87 4.69
N LEU A 63 -13.18 -5.46 3.69
CA LEU A 63 -12.52 -6.18 2.61
C LEU A 63 -11.66 -5.26 1.72
N LEU A 64 -12.15 -4.06 1.41
CA LEU A 64 -11.39 -3.08 0.63
C LEU A 64 -10.14 -2.59 1.38
N ILE A 65 -10.28 -2.28 2.67
CA ILE A 65 -9.15 -1.90 3.53
C ILE A 65 -8.10 -3.03 3.57
N GLY A 66 -8.54 -4.28 3.75
CA GLY A 66 -7.63 -5.42 3.74
C GLY A 66 -6.88 -5.59 2.42
N ARG A 67 -7.57 -5.39 1.28
CA ARG A 67 -6.94 -5.42 -0.05
C ARG A 67 -5.96 -4.27 -0.26
N LEU A 68 -6.31 -3.06 0.18
CA LEU A 68 -5.45 -1.89 0.09
C LEU A 68 -4.16 -2.09 0.90
N ALA A 69 -4.27 -2.61 2.13
CA ALA A 69 -3.10 -2.92 2.97
C ALA A 69 -2.18 -3.98 2.34
N LEU A 70 -2.75 -5.03 1.73
CA LEU A 70 -1.97 -6.03 1.00
C LEU A 70 -1.28 -5.43 -0.23
N GLN A 71 -1.96 -4.52 -0.93
CA GLN A 71 -1.41 -3.86 -2.10
C GLN A 71 -0.27 -2.89 -1.72
N ASP A 72 -0.43 -2.13 -0.64
CA ASP A 72 0.62 -1.27 -0.07
C ASP A 72 1.89 -2.07 0.25
N GLN A 73 1.74 -3.24 0.89
CA GLN A 73 2.85 -4.15 1.15
C GLN A 73 3.53 -4.69 -0.11
N ARG A 74 2.81 -4.82 -1.23
CA ARG A 74 3.39 -5.25 -2.52
C ARG A 74 4.17 -4.11 -3.15
N VAL A 75 3.63 -2.89 -3.14
CA VAL A 75 4.34 -1.68 -3.60
C VAL A 75 5.63 -1.48 -2.81
N ALA A 76 5.57 -1.57 -1.48
CA ALA A 76 6.75 -1.44 -0.63
C ALA A 76 7.84 -2.48 -0.96
N ARG A 77 7.44 -3.73 -1.22
CA ARG A 77 8.37 -4.80 -1.63
C ARG A 77 8.99 -4.54 -3.00
N ALA A 78 8.18 -4.20 -4.00
CA ALA A 78 8.67 -3.88 -5.35
C ALA A 78 9.62 -2.67 -5.34
N GLN A 79 9.34 -1.67 -4.49
CA GLN A 79 10.18 -0.50 -4.31
C GLN A 79 11.53 -0.87 -3.69
N ALA A 80 11.54 -1.69 -2.64
CA ALA A 80 12.79 -2.15 -2.02
C ALA A 80 13.65 -2.96 -2.99
N GLU A 81 13.04 -3.80 -3.83
CA GLU A 81 13.74 -4.56 -4.87
C GLU A 81 14.37 -3.65 -5.93
N SER A 82 13.62 -2.66 -6.42
CA SER A 82 14.10 -1.65 -7.36
C SER A 82 15.31 -0.88 -6.81
N GLN A 83 15.23 -0.39 -5.56
CA GLN A 83 16.32 0.34 -4.89
C GLN A 83 17.57 -0.53 -4.69
N ARG A 84 17.38 -1.81 -4.35
CA ARG A 84 18.48 -2.76 -4.24
C ARG A 84 19.18 -2.95 -5.58
N LEU A 85 18.43 -3.18 -6.66
CA LEU A 85 18.99 -3.38 -8.00
C LEU A 85 19.68 -2.12 -8.53
N GLU A 86 19.16 -0.93 -8.21
CA GLU A 86 19.81 0.34 -8.53
C GLU A 86 21.19 0.45 -7.84
N THR A 87 21.27 0.05 -6.58
CA THR A 87 22.54 -0.01 -5.84
C THR A 87 23.51 -1.02 -6.45
N ASP A 88 23.02 -2.23 -6.78
CA ASP A 88 23.83 -3.29 -7.39
C ASP A 88 24.39 -2.85 -8.76
N VAL A 89 23.57 -2.19 -9.59
CA VAL A 89 24.00 -1.59 -10.88
C VAL A 89 25.08 -0.54 -10.66
N SER A 90 24.90 0.37 -9.70
CA SER A 90 25.89 1.41 -9.39
C SER A 90 27.23 0.81 -8.95
N VAL A 91 27.21 -0.20 -8.08
CA VAL A 91 28.42 -0.90 -7.63
C VAL A 91 29.12 -1.61 -8.79
N ALA A 92 28.37 -2.34 -9.62
CA ALA A 92 28.92 -3.04 -10.79
C ALA A 92 29.51 -2.07 -11.83
N ALA A 93 28.83 -0.95 -12.11
CA ALA A 93 29.33 0.09 -13.00
C ALA A 93 30.63 0.71 -12.48
N GLY A 94 30.71 0.97 -11.16
CA GLY A 94 31.94 1.45 -10.52
C GLY A 94 33.09 0.44 -10.54
N GLY A 95 32.80 -0.86 -10.43
CA GLY A 95 33.78 -1.93 -10.66
C GLY A 95 34.33 -1.91 -12.08
N ARG A 96 33.43 -1.94 -13.07
CA ARG A 96 33.75 -1.89 -14.50
C ARG A 96 34.61 -0.68 -14.87
N ALA A 97 34.25 0.51 -14.38
CA ALA A 97 35.01 1.73 -14.65
C ALA A 97 36.45 1.67 -14.11
N ARG A 98 36.66 1.07 -12.93
CA ARG A 98 38.00 0.87 -12.36
C ARG A 98 38.82 -0.11 -13.19
N THR A 99 38.25 -1.24 -13.59
CA THR A 99 38.90 -2.22 -14.49
C THR A 99 39.29 -1.58 -15.82
N GLN A 100 38.41 -0.76 -16.39
CA GLN A 100 38.68 -0.02 -17.62
C GLN A 100 39.82 1.00 -17.46
N ALA A 101 39.89 1.69 -16.33
CA ALA A 101 40.98 2.64 -16.03
C ALA A 101 42.33 1.92 -15.89
N MET A 102 42.38 0.80 -15.15
CA MET A 102 43.59 -0.03 -15.04
C MET A 102 44.03 -0.55 -16.41
N LEU A 103 43.10 -1.01 -17.25
CA LEU A 103 43.39 -1.46 -18.60
C LEU A 103 44.03 -0.36 -19.45
N ALA A 104 43.52 0.88 -19.37
CA ALA A 104 44.08 2.02 -20.08
C ALA A 104 45.49 2.37 -19.60
N GLU A 105 45.72 2.32 -18.28
CA GLU A 105 47.03 2.54 -17.67
C GLU A 105 48.06 1.51 -18.17
N HIS A 106 47.74 0.21 -18.11
CA HIS A 106 48.63 -0.84 -18.59
C HIS A 106 48.93 -0.75 -20.09
N ARG A 107 47.95 -0.42 -20.92
CA ARG A 107 48.18 -0.18 -22.37
C ARG A 107 49.16 0.97 -22.58
N THR A 108 48.98 2.06 -21.85
CA THR A 108 49.89 3.22 -21.93
C THR A 108 51.29 2.89 -21.40
N ALA A 109 51.40 2.00 -20.40
CA ALA A 109 52.69 1.53 -19.89
C ALA A 109 53.43 0.66 -20.92
N ILE A 110 52.71 -0.24 -21.62
CA ILE A 110 53.27 -1.04 -22.72
C ILE A 110 53.83 -0.14 -23.83
N ASP A 111 53.08 0.88 -24.23
CA ASP A 111 53.52 1.82 -25.28
C ASP A 111 54.79 2.61 -24.90
N ARG A 112 55.09 2.72 -23.61
CA ARG A 112 56.29 3.40 -23.07
C ARG A 112 57.43 2.45 -22.70
N ALA A 113 57.18 1.15 -22.64
CA ALA A 113 58.16 0.16 -22.23
C ALA A 113 59.31 0.12 -23.25
N LYS A 114 60.55 0.14 -22.75
CA LYS A 114 61.76 0.05 -23.59
C LYS A 114 62.28 -1.38 -23.70
N ASP A 115 61.88 -2.24 -22.76
CA ASP A 115 62.25 -3.65 -22.70
C ASP A 115 61.10 -4.52 -23.24
N ALA A 116 61.46 -5.46 -24.13
CA ALA A 116 60.52 -6.38 -24.75
C ALA A 116 59.96 -7.42 -23.74
N ASP A 117 60.75 -7.83 -22.76
CA ASP A 117 60.32 -8.80 -21.76
C ASP A 117 59.31 -8.16 -20.78
N GLU A 118 59.56 -6.90 -20.39
CA GLU A 118 58.64 -6.11 -19.57
C GLU A 118 57.31 -5.86 -20.31
N ALA A 119 57.38 -5.49 -21.60
CA ALA A 119 56.20 -5.32 -22.44
C ALA A 119 55.38 -6.62 -22.58
N SER A 120 56.04 -7.77 -22.74
CA SER A 120 55.40 -9.08 -22.84
C SER A 120 54.66 -9.46 -21.55
N ALA A 121 55.26 -9.22 -20.39
CA ALA A 121 54.62 -9.47 -19.09
C ALA A 121 53.35 -8.61 -18.91
N MET A 122 53.41 -7.33 -19.27
CA MET A 122 52.25 -6.42 -19.21
C MET A 122 51.15 -6.81 -20.20
N GLN A 123 51.48 -7.34 -21.38
CA GLN A 123 50.48 -7.85 -22.34
C GLN A 123 49.65 -8.99 -21.75
N GLY A 124 50.26 -9.86 -20.92
CA GLY A 124 49.53 -10.89 -20.19
C GLY A 124 48.48 -10.31 -19.23
N GLN A 125 48.84 -9.26 -18.50
CA GLN A 125 47.93 -8.56 -17.59
C GLN A 125 46.80 -7.85 -18.35
N VAL A 126 47.09 -7.23 -19.50
CA VAL A 126 46.09 -6.61 -20.38
C VAL A 126 45.05 -7.64 -20.82
N ARG A 127 45.47 -8.83 -21.28
CA ARG A 127 44.53 -9.88 -21.71
C ARG A 127 43.62 -10.34 -20.56
N MET A 128 44.16 -10.46 -19.34
CA MET A 128 43.38 -10.78 -18.16
C MET A 128 42.36 -9.69 -17.83
N LEU A 129 42.76 -8.43 -17.83
CA LEU A 129 41.87 -7.29 -17.58
C LEU A 129 40.79 -7.15 -18.66
N GLU A 130 41.09 -7.44 -19.93
CA GLU A 130 40.10 -7.48 -21.00
C GLU A 130 39.04 -8.57 -20.78
N ALA A 131 39.46 -9.76 -20.37
CA ALA A 131 38.55 -10.85 -20.02
C ALA A 131 37.66 -10.48 -18.83
N GLN A 132 38.25 -9.88 -17.78
CA GLN A 132 37.51 -9.37 -16.63
C GLN A 132 36.51 -8.28 -17.04
N LEU A 133 36.91 -7.31 -17.85
CA LEU A 133 36.05 -6.22 -18.31
C LEU A 133 34.87 -6.74 -19.13
N LYS A 134 35.09 -7.78 -19.95
CA LYS A 134 34.02 -8.45 -20.70
C LYS A 134 33.02 -9.12 -19.76
N GLN A 135 33.49 -9.82 -18.73
CA GLN A 135 32.64 -10.45 -17.72
C GLN A 135 31.83 -9.41 -16.93
N GLU A 136 32.49 -8.34 -16.47
CA GLU A 136 31.83 -7.25 -15.74
C GLU A 136 30.77 -6.54 -16.60
N SER A 137 31.04 -6.36 -17.90
CA SER A 137 30.08 -5.78 -18.84
C SER A 137 28.85 -6.66 -19.03
N ALA A 138 29.03 -7.98 -19.14
CA ALA A 138 27.92 -8.93 -19.23
C ALA A 138 27.08 -8.98 -17.94
N ASN A 139 27.75 -8.95 -16.79
CA ASN A 139 27.10 -8.89 -15.48
C ASN A 139 26.28 -7.59 -15.34
N LEU A 140 26.85 -6.44 -15.71
CA LEU A 140 26.17 -5.15 -15.67
C LEU A 140 24.93 -5.14 -16.57
N ALA A 141 25.05 -5.63 -17.80
CA ALA A 141 23.90 -5.73 -18.71
C ALA A 141 22.77 -6.59 -18.13
N THR A 142 23.11 -7.70 -17.47
CA THR A 142 22.13 -8.56 -16.78
C THR A 142 21.44 -7.83 -15.64
N LEU A 143 22.18 -7.07 -14.83
CA LEU A 143 21.63 -6.26 -13.74
C LEU A 143 20.73 -5.13 -14.25
N GLU A 144 21.10 -4.48 -15.36
CA GLU A 144 20.29 -3.44 -15.98
C GLU A 144 18.95 -3.98 -16.49
N THR A 145 18.94 -5.16 -17.12
CA THR A 145 17.70 -5.84 -17.52
C THR A 145 16.81 -6.12 -16.31
N ARG A 146 17.37 -6.70 -15.23
CA ARG A 146 16.62 -6.97 -14.00
C ARG A 146 16.09 -5.70 -13.36
N ARG A 147 16.87 -4.61 -13.36
CA ARG A 147 16.42 -3.31 -12.86
C ARG A 147 15.22 -2.79 -13.66
N ALA A 148 15.25 -2.92 -14.99
CA ALA A 148 14.12 -2.52 -15.83
C ALA A 148 12.86 -3.35 -15.53
N GLU A 149 12.99 -4.66 -15.36
CA GLU A 149 11.89 -5.56 -14.97
C GLU A 149 11.31 -5.22 -13.59
N ALA A 150 12.17 -4.95 -12.59
CA ALA A 150 11.75 -4.54 -11.26
C ALA A 150 11.02 -3.18 -11.28
N ASN A 151 11.49 -2.23 -12.08
CA ASN A 151 10.82 -0.94 -12.25
C ASN A 151 9.45 -1.09 -12.91
N GLN A 152 9.34 -1.94 -13.95
CA GLN A 152 8.05 -2.23 -14.59
C GLN A 152 7.06 -2.88 -13.60
N THR A 153 7.56 -3.76 -12.73
CA THR A 153 6.77 -4.39 -11.67
C THR A 153 6.30 -3.34 -10.65
N LEU A 154 7.19 -2.44 -10.21
CA LEU A 154 6.84 -1.35 -9.31
C LEU A 154 5.77 -0.43 -9.89
N GLU A 155 5.88 -0.02 -11.16
CA GLU A 155 4.86 0.80 -11.81
C GLU A 155 3.51 0.08 -11.91
N THR A 156 3.54 -1.22 -12.22
CA THR A 156 2.31 -2.03 -12.27
C THR A 156 1.63 -2.10 -10.90
N GLU A 157 2.39 -2.31 -9.82
CA GLU A 157 1.84 -2.38 -8.46
C GLU A 157 1.35 -1.00 -7.97
N ARG A 158 2.00 0.10 -8.37
CA ARG A 158 1.53 1.47 -8.09
C ARG A 158 0.22 1.78 -8.79
N ALA A 159 0.09 1.44 -10.07
CA ALA A 159 -1.17 1.63 -10.81
C ALA A 159 -2.34 0.86 -10.16
N ARG A 160 -2.09 -0.39 -9.74
CA ARG A 160 -3.09 -1.20 -9.00
C ARG A 160 -3.47 -0.59 -7.65
N TYR A 161 -2.49 0.00 -6.95
CA TYR A 161 -2.72 0.70 -5.69
C TYR A 161 -3.60 1.94 -5.89
N GLU A 162 -3.29 2.76 -6.90
CA GLU A 162 -4.08 3.96 -7.24
C GLU A 162 -5.52 3.60 -7.61
N GLU A 163 -5.73 2.53 -8.39
CA GLU A 163 -7.07 2.02 -8.73
C GLU A 163 -7.85 1.60 -7.47
N LEU A 164 -7.21 0.89 -6.54
CA LEU A 164 -7.84 0.49 -5.27
C LEU A 164 -8.14 1.69 -4.38
N SER A 165 -7.25 2.68 -4.32
CA SER A 165 -7.45 3.91 -3.58
C SER A 165 -8.66 4.69 -4.14
N ALA A 166 -8.76 4.85 -5.46
CA ALA A 166 -9.89 5.53 -6.08
C ALA A 166 -11.24 4.83 -5.81
N ARG A 167 -11.24 3.49 -5.76
CA ARG A 167 -12.43 2.71 -5.36
C ARG A 167 -12.79 2.89 -3.89
N PHE A 168 -11.79 3.02 -3.01
CA PHE A 168 -12.01 3.31 -1.61
C PHE A 168 -12.59 4.72 -1.41
N ASP A 169 -12.03 5.73 -2.08
CA ASP A 169 -12.54 7.11 -2.04
C ASP A 169 -13.98 7.20 -2.57
N GLN A 170 -14.31 6.43 -3.62
CA GLN A 170 -15.68 6.34 -4.11
C GLN A 170 -16.62 5.74 -3.07
N LEU A 171 -16.20 4.67 -2.38
CA LEU A 171 -16.98 4.09 -1.29
C LEU A 171 -17.20 5.10 -0.16
N GLU A 172 -16.17 5.88 0.21
CA GLU A 172 -16.28 6.91 1.23
C GLU A 172 -17.29 8.00 0.83
N ARG A 173 -17.27 8.44 -0.44
CA ARG A 173 -18.27 9.37 -0.98
C ARG A 173 -19.68 8.79 -0.92
N ASP A 174 -19.86 7.52 -1.30
CA ASP A 174 -21.17 6.84 -1.26
C ASP A 174 -21.69 6.66 0.19
N LEU A 175 -20.79 6.60 1.17
CA LEU A 175 -21.12 6.49 2.60
C LEU A 175 -21.40 7.85 3.25
N THR A 176 -20.89 8.95 2.69
CA THR A 176 -21.10 10.29 3.24
C THR A 176 -22.49 10.76 2.80
N PRO A 177 -23.47 10.91 3.70
CA PRO A 177 -24.80 11.35 3.31
C PRO A 177 -24.72 12.74 2.67
N SER A 178 -25.24 12.87 1.45
CA SER A 178 -25.43 14.16 0.79
C SER A 178 -26.37 14.99 1.68
N ARG A 179 -25.77 15.90 2.44
CA ARG A 179 -26.49 16.85 3.27
C ARG A 179 -27.30 17.76 2.33
N PRO A 180 -28.64 17.83 2.45
CA PRO A 180 -29.43 18.79 1.70
C PRO A 180 -29.10 20.23 2.13
#